data_AF-A0A0N4ZA05-F1
#
_entry.id   AF-A0A0N4ZA05-F1
#
_cell.length_a   1.000
_cell.length_b   1.000
_cell.length_c   1.000
_cell.angle_alpha   90.00
_cell.angle_beta   90.00
_cell.angle_gamma   90.00
#
_symmetry.space_group_name_H-M   'P 1'
#
loop_
_entity.id
_entity.type
_entity.pdbx_description
1 polymer ?
#
loop_
_entity_poly.entity_id
_entity_poly.type
_entity_poly.pdbx_seq_one_letter_code
_entity_poly.pdbx_strand_id
1 'polypeptide(L)'
;MCQKKLKDNRMKKNKDRTGEGRTNFIYSENVSPYLLSKEYNESKKRKQLKNEIDFLKRKYNSRMKSGLSRVYELQPDPYDATQRRCMRVCVFTEVKNVNELMEMVRTGEIDAALIKAELVVEPFVLLAAANRAVHQAAHNRMSTRSLAAELIYSLSPTRNISESLLNFGISDGSENLIVCIFDDAKGSKMVKLSKKIKGKPVKFDKWMELVHYPSIKKLYNLKSSDLKSEDLCDIIANQIVSKDLVY
;
A
#
# COMPACT_ATOMS: atom_id res chain seq x y z
N MET A 1 -16.59 68.78 -47.74
CA MET A 1 -15.95 69.96 -47.09
C MET A 1 -15.31 69.45 -45.81
N CYS A 2 -13.98 69.44 -45.69
CA CYS A 2 -13.12 70.53 -45.19
C CYS A 2 -13.20 70.71 -43.67
N GLN A 3 -12.10 70.79 -42.89
CA GLN A 3 -10.66 70.68 -43.18
C GLN A 3 -9.89 70.56 -41.83
N LYS A 4 -8.69 69.93 -41.81
CA LYS A 4 -7.40 70.36 -41.16
C LYS A 4 -7.41 71.01 -39.75
N LYS A 5 -6.43 70.87 -38.83
CA LYS A 5 -5.02 70.40 -38.89
C LYS A 5 -4.37 70.37 -37.47
N LEU A 6 -3.35 69.50 -37.26
CA LEU A 6 -2.02 69.74 -36.60
C LEU A 6 -1.92 70.62 -35.33
N LYS A 7 -1.36 70.20 -34.18
CA LYS A 7 0.02 69.74 -33.86
C LYS A 7 0.00 69.13 -32.43
N ASP A 8 0.57 67.97 -32.13
CA ASP A 8 2.00 67.59 -32.07
C ASP A 8 2.76 68.21 -30.88
N ASN A 9 3.03 67.40 -29.86
CA ASN A 9 4.30 67.42 -29.11
C ASN A 9 4.58 66.03 -28.52
N ARG A 10 5.75 65.47 -28.84
CA ARG A 10 6.18 64.11 -28.49
C ARG A 10 7.27 64.10 -27.41
N MET A 11 7.40 62.95 -26.73
CA MET A 11 8.57 62.51 -25.91
C MET A 11 8.72 63.24 -24.56
N LYS A 12 9.12 62.63 -23.43
CA LYS A 12 9.66 61.31 -23.02
C LYS A 12 9.38 61.16 -21.49
N LYS A 13 9.38 60.01 -20.79
CA LYS A 13 9.73 58.59 -21.07
C LYS A 13 9.02 57.68 -20.03
N ASN A 14 8.90 56.37 -20.34
CA ASN A 14 8.54 55.23 -19.47
C ASN A 14 9.16 55.29 -18.03
N LYS A 15 8.51 54.78 -16.98
CA LYS A 15 8.18 53.35 -16.80
C LYS A 15 6.95 53.05 -15.92
N ASP A 16 6.25 51.98 -16.33
CA ASP A 16 5.75 50.83 -15.55
C ASP A 16 5.43 50.99 -14.05
N ARG A 17 4.34 50.44 -13.49
CA ARG A 17 3.20 49.65 -14.01
C ARG A 17 2.12 49.59 -12.93
N THR A 18 0.87 49.29 -13.34
CA THR A 18 -0.23 48.63 -12.58
C THR A 18 0.04 48.29 -11.10
N GLY A 19 -0.82 48.64 -10.14
CA GLY A 19 -2.25 48.89 -10.25
C GLY A 19 -3.01 47.89 -9.36
N GLU A 20 -3.76 48.44 -8.40
CA GLU A 20 -4.94 47.87 -7.75
C GLU A 20 -4.79 46.62 -6.86
N GLY A 21 -5.10 46.82 -5.58
CA GLY A 21 -5.12 45.78 -4.55
C GLY A 21 -5.51 46.36 -3.18
N ARG A 22 -6.54 47.22 -3.15
CA ARG A 22 -7.04 47.82 -1.89
C ARG A 22 -7.57 46.74 -0.96
N THR A 23 -6.82 46.39 0.08
CA THR A 23 -7.34 45.72 1.27
C THR A 23 -7.51 46.77 2.37
N ASN A 24 -8.75 46.92 2.86
CA ASN A 24 -9.08 47.86 3.93
C ASN A 24 -8.46 47.39 5.24
N PHE A 25 -7.27 47.89 5.57
CA PHE A 25 -6.74 47.83 6.93
C PHE A 25 -7.47 48.86 7.78
N ILE A 26 -8.46 48.41 8.54
CA ILE A 26 -8.94 49.14 9.72
C ILE A 26 -7.80 49.06 10.74
N TYR A 27 -7.10 50.19 10.94
CA TYR A 27 -6.08 50.31 11.98
C TYR A 27 -6.75 50.26 13.36
N SER A 28 -6.74 49.09 14.01
CA SER A 28 -6.85 49.03 15.47
C SER A 28 -5.48 49.29 16.06
N GLU A 29 -5.21 50.55 16.45
CA GLU A 29 -4.02 50.87 17.22
C GLU A 29 -4.05 50.14 18.59
N ASN A 30 -2.86 49.90 19.14
CA ASN A 30 -2.60 49.23 20.44
C ASN A 30 -2.57 47.68 20.47
N VAL A 31 -1.85 47.05 19.54
CA VAL A 31 -1.24 45.73 19.79
C VAL A 31 0.26 45.90 20.02
N SER A 32 0.79 45.35 21.12
CA SER A 32 2.21 45.50 21.48
C SER A 32 3.15 44.98 20.38
N PRO A 33 4.25 45.68 20.04
CA PRO A 33 5.25 45.22 19.07
C PRO A 33 5.81 43.82 19.37
N TYR A 34 5.86 43.45 20.66
CA TYR A 34 6.28 42.11 21.08
C TYR A 34 5.28 41.03 20.64
N LEU A 35 3.98 41.32 20.71
CA LEU A 35 2.92 40.41 20.24
C LEU A 35 2.95 40.25 18.72
N LEU A 36 3.11 41.32 17.95
CA LEU A 36 3.33 41.22 16.49
C LEU A 36 4.53 40.34 16.15
N SER A 37 5.65 40.49 16.88
CA SER A 37 6.85 39.66 16.65
C SER A 37 6.58 38.17 16.95
N LYS A 38 5.77 37.88 17.98
CA LYS A 38 5.41 36.53 18.40
C LYS A 38 4.45 35.88 17.40
N GLU A 39 3.41 36.61 16.96
CA GLU A 39 2.47 36.18 15.92
C GLU A 39 3.15 35.95 14.57
N TYR A 40 4.08 36.83 14.18
CA TYR A 40 4.90 36.65 12.98
C TYR A 40 5.75 35.37 13.06
N ASN A 41 6.41 35.13 14.19
CA ASN A 41 7.22 33.93 14.41
C ASN A 41 6.37 32.65 14.48
N GLU A 42 5.19 32.69 15.10
CA GLU A 42 4.24 31.57 15.05
C GLU A 42 3.72 31.32 13.64
N SER A 43 3.36 32.35 12.88
CA SER A 43 2.91 32.24 11.49
C SER A 43 4.00 31.64 10.59
N LYS A 44 5.26 32.05 10.79
CA LYS A 44 6.43 31.47 10.10
C LYS A 44 6.64 30.00 10.48
N LYS A 45 6.56 29.65 11.77
CA LYS A 45 6.67 28.26 12.26
C LYS A 45 5.53 27.38 11.75
N ARG A 46 4.28 27.87 11.74
CA ARG A 46 3.11 27.18 11.17
C ARG A 46 3.25 26.97 9.66
N LYS A 47 3.75 27.96 8.90
CA LYS A 47 4.05 27.81 7.46
C LYS A 47 5.13 26.76 7.21
N GLN A 48 6.21 26.76 8.01
CA GLN A 48 7.28 25.78 7.89
C GLN A 48 6.79 24.36 8.18
N LEU A 49 6.05 24.17 9.29
CA LEU A 49 5.43 22.89 9.64
C LEU A 49 4.44 22.41 8.57
N LYS A 50 3.62 23.31 8.00
CA LYS A 50 2.69 22.99 6.92
C LYS A 50 3.41 22.59 5.63
N ASN A 51 4.47 23.29 5.26
CA ASN A 51 5.30 22.92 4.10
C ASN A 51 5.97 21.56 4.28
N GLU A 52 6.40 21.23 5.50
CA GLU A 52 7.01 19.95 5.85
C GLU A 52 5.99 18.80 5.86
N ILE A 53 4.80 19.03 6.42
CA ILE A 53 3.64 18.12 6.30
C ILE A 53 3.25 17.92 4.83
N ASP A 54 3.19 18.96 4.01
CA ASP A 54 2.85 18.86 2.58
C ASP A 54 3.99 18.24 1.76
N PHE A 55 5.24 18.34 2.21
CA PHE A 55 6.38 17.59 1.64
C PHE A 55 6.30 16.11 2.00
N LEU A 56 6.02 15.75 3.26
CA LEU A 56 5.82 14.37 3.70
C LEU A 56 4.61 13.73 3.03
N LYS A 57 3.47 14.44 2.93
CA LYS A 57 2.29 14.02 2.16
C LYS A 57 2.60 13.82 0.69
N ARG A 58 3.38 14.72 0.05
CA ARG A 58 3.82 14.51 -1.35
C ARG A 58 4.76 13.33 -1.48
N LYS A 59 5.72 13.14 -0.57
CA LYS A 59 6.64 11.99 -0.53
C LYS A 59 5.88 10.66 -0.38
N TYR A 60 4.85 10.63 0.45
CA TYR A 60 3.94 9.50 0.67
C TYR A 60 3.03 9.24 -0.55
N ASN A 61 2.38 10.29 -1.08
CA ASN A 61 1.44 10.20 -2.21
C ASN A 61 2.11 10.12 -3.60
N SER A 62 3.43 10.33 -3.73
CA SER A 62 4.13 10.31 -5.03
C SER A 62 4.23 8.92 -5.70
N ARG A 63 3.71 7.86 -5.06
CA ARG A 63 3.89 6.47 -5.49
C ARG A 63 2.58 5.68 -5.42
N MET A 64 1.99 5.47 -6.60
CA MET A 64 0.68 4.85 -6.87
C MET A 64 -0.52 5.69 -6.39
N LYS A 65 -1.65 5.57 -7.09
CA LYS A 65 -2.92 6.20 -6.67
C LYS A 65 -3.32 5.63 -5.31
N SER A 66 -3.65 6.50 -4.36
CA SER A 66 -4.03 6.11 -2.99
C SER A 66 -5.18 5.08 -3.00
N GLY A 67 -4.97 3.95 -2.32
CA GLY A 67 -5.96 2.87 -2.16
C GLY A 67 -5.78 1.63 -3.05
N LEU A 68 -4.95 1.66 -4.09
CA LEU A 68 -4.67 0.47 -4.94
C LEU A 68 -3.61 -0.49 -4.36
N SER A 69 -2.75 0.02 -3.48
CA SER A 69 -1.70 -0.76 -2.81
C SER A 69 -1.60 -0.31 -1.36
N ARG A 70 -1.35 -1.25 -0.44
CA ARG A 70 -0.99 -0.94 0.96
C ARG A 70 0.41 -1.46 1.25
N VAL A 71 1.12 -0.79 2.14
CA VAL A 71 2.40 -1.25 2.69
C VAL A 71 2.18 -1.51 4.16
N TYR A 72 2.60 -2.69 4.60
CA TYR A 72 2.62 -3.08 6.00
C TYR A 72 4.07 -3.26 6.45
N GLU A 73 4.36 -2.83 7.66
CA GLU A 73 5.64 -3.10 8.32
C GLU A 73 5.48 -4.36 9.17
N LEU A 74 6.47 -5.25 9.08
CA LEU A 74 6.50 -6.53 9.78
C LEU A 74 7.76 -6.54 10.64
N GLN A 75 7.58 -6.71 11.96
CA GLN A 75 8.67 -6.74 12.93
C GLN A 75 8.60 -8.07 13.68
N PRO A 76 9.48 -9.06 13.38
CA PRO A 76 9.42 -10.39 13.98
C PRO A 76 9.83 -10.38 15.45
N ASP A 77 10.87 -9.61 15.79
CA ASP A 77 11.34 -9.38 17.16
C ASP A 77 11.00 -7.93 17.56
N PRO A 78 10.16 -7.68 18.59
CA PRO A 78 9.79 -6.33 19.01
C PRO A 78 10.96 -5.49 19.55
N TYR A 79 12.05 -6.13 19.99
CA TYR A 79 13.25 -5.49 20.53
C TYR A 79 14.34 -5.29 19.48
N ASP A 80 14.41 -6.14 18.44
CA ASP A 80 15.36 -5.99 17.33
C ASP A 80 14.77 -5.26 16.10
N ALA A 81 15.02 -3.96 16.02
CA ALA A 81 14.62 -3.14 14.89
C ALA A 81 15.36 -3.45 13.57
N THR A 82 16.47 -4.20 13.59
CA THR A 82 17.25 -4.54 12.38
C THR A 82 16.55 -5.60 11.53
N GLN A 83 15.69 -6.42 12.14
CA GLN A 83 14.94 -7.49 11.48
C GLN A 83 13.64 -7.00 10.83
N ARG A 84 13.34 -5.69 10.90
CA ARG A 84 12.16 -5.09 10.25
C ARG A 84 12.16 -5.37 8.75
N ARG A 85 11.02 -5.83 8.25
CA ARG A 85 10.70 -6.00 6.83
C ARG A 85 9.49 -5.15 6.50
N CYS A 86 9.29 -4.88 5.21
CA CYS A 86 8.02 -4.33 4.74
C CYS A 86 7.43 -5.22 3.67
N MET A 87 6.10 -5.32 3.63
CA MET A 87 5.36 -6.06 2.61
C MET A 87 4.40 -5.11 1.91
N ARG A 88 4.54 -4.98 0.59
CA ARG A 88 3.58 -4.27 -0.25
C ARG A 88 2.58 -5.27 -0.80
N VAL A 89 1.30 -4.98 -0.62
CA VAL A 89 0.18 -5.82 -1.07
C VAL A 89 -0.67 -5.04 -2.08
N CYS A 90 -1.11 -5.74 -3.13
CA CYS A 90 -2.05 -5.28 -4.14
C CYS A 90 -3.07 -6.39 -4.43
N VAL A 91 -4.26 -6.04 -4.89
CA VAL A 91 -5.29 -6.99 -5.35
C VAL A 91 -5.59 -6.74 -6.82
N PHE A 92 -5.69 -7.81 -7.60
CA PHE A 92 -6.04 -7.79 -9.02
C PHE A 92 -7.22 -8.73 -9.28
N THR A 93 -8.12 -8.33 -10.17
CA THR A 93 -9.26 -9.13 -10.65
C THR A 93 -9.22 -9.26 -12.16
N GLU A 94 -9.99 -10.21 -12.72
CA GLU A 94 -10.07 -10.47 -14.16
C GLU A 94 -8.68 -10.73 -14.80
N VAL A 95 -7.80 -11.45 -14.10
CA VAL A 95 -6.43 -11.72 -14.59
C VAL A 95 -6.45 -12.83 -15.66
N LYS A 96 -5.95 -12.51 -16.85
CA LYS A 96 -6.04 -13.37 -18.04
C LYS A 96 -4.77 -14.16 -18.36
N ASN A 97 -3.65 -13.88 -17.70
CA ASN A 97 -2.34 -14.48 -18.02
C ASN A 97 -1.70 -15.22 -16.85
N VAL A 98 -2.51 -15.92 -16.06
CA VAL A 98 -2.05 -16.69 -14.90
C VAL A 98 -0.99 -17.73 -15.29
N ASN A 99 -1.13 -18.37 -16.46
CA ASN A 99 -0.15 -19.33 -16.96
C ASN A 99 1.23 -18.69 -17.26
N GLU A 100 1.26 -17.46 -17.78
CA GLU A 100 2.51 -16.68 -17.94
C GLU A 100 3.09 -16.31 -16.55
N LEU A 101 2.25 -15.90 -15.61
CA LEU A 101 2.65 -15.52 -14.25
C LEU A 101 3.21 -16.70 -13.45
N MET A 102 2.60 -17.89 -13.56
CA MET A 102 3.10 -19.12 -12.96
C MET A 102 4.51 -19.48 -13.47
N GLU A 103 4.74 -19.36 -14.78
CA GLU A 103 6.06 -19.65 -15.36
C GLU A 103 7.11 -18.62 -14.93
N MET A 104 6.75 -17.34 -14.89
CA MET A 104 7.65 -16.28 -14.40
C MET A 104 7.99 -16.43 -12.90
N VAL A 105 7.10 -16.99 -12.08
CA VAL A 105 7.42 -17.34 -10.68
C VAL A 105 8.28 -18.60 -10.61
N ARG A 106 7.99 -19.63 -11.41
CA ARG A 106 8.73 -20.90 -11.47
C ARG A 106 10.18 -20.73 -11.91
N THR A 107 10.43 -19.84 -12.86
CA THR A 107 11.77 -19.47 -13.37
C THR A 107 12.51 -18.48 -12.47
N GLY A 108 11.86 -17.90 -11.46
CA GLY A 108 12.43 -16.90 -10.57
C GLY A 108 12.51 -15.48 -11.17
N GLU A 109 11.88 -15.22 -12.32
CA GLU A 109 11.80 -13.88 -12.92
C GLU A 109 10.94 -12.91 -12.11
N ILE A 110 10.03 -13.44 -11.27
CA ILE A 110 9.21 -12.71 -10.31
C ILE A 110 9.43 -13.27 -8.90
N ASP A 111 10.06 -12.47 -8.03
CA ASP A 111 10.05 -12.67 -6.58
C ASP A 111 8.84 -11.94 -5.96
N ALA A 112 7.69 -12.60 -5.99
CA ALA A 112 6.44 -12.13 -5.40
C ALA A 112 5.54 -13.33 -5.04
N ALA A 113 4.80 -13.22 -3.94
CA ALA A 113 3.77 -14.20 -3.61
C ALA A 113 2.50 -13.86 -4.42
N LEU A 114 2.12 -14.76 -5.32
CA LEU A 114 0.88 -14.69 -6.09
C LEU A 114 -0.12 -15.68 -5.46
N ILE A 115 -1.11 -15.14 -4.77
CA ILE A 115 -2.06 -15.87 -3.91
C ILE A 115 -3.47 -15.77 -4.50
N LYS A 116 -4.27 -16.84 -4.44
CA LYS A 116 -5.70 -16.80 -4.79
C LYS A 116 -6.47 -15.93 -3.79
N ALA A 117 -7.14 -14.88 -4.26
CA ALA A 117 -7.88 -13.95 -3.40
C ALA A 117 -9.02 -14.64 -2.63
N GLU A 118 -9.63 -15.64 -3.26
CA GLU A 118 -10.78 -16.41 -2.74
C GLU A 118 -10.50 -17.17 -1.43
N LEU A 119 -9.24 -17.40 -1.08
CA LEU A 119 -8.82 -18.25 0.04
C LEU A 119 -8.30 -17.48 1.26
N VAL A 120 -8.27 -16.14 1.21
CA VAL A 120 -7.78 -15.29 2.30
C VAL A 120 -8.88 -14.33 2.71
N VAL A 121 -9.51 -14.57 3.86
CA VAL A 121 -10.69 -13.80 4.35
C VAL A 121 -10.39 -12.30 4.39
N GLU A 122 -9.31 -11.92 5.06
CA GLU A 122 -8.98 -10.52 5.33
C GLU A 122 -7.47 -10.26 5.36
N PRO A 123 -7.04 -8.98 5.26
CA PRO A 123 -5.65 -8.59 5.43
C PRO A 123 -5.01 -9.07 6.75
N PHE A 124 -5.78 -9.21 7.84
CA PHE A 124 -5.27 -9.73 9.12
C PHE A 124 -4.69 -11.15 8.98
N VAL A 125 -5.43 -12.07 8.34
CA VAL A 125 -4.97 -13.44 8.08
C VAL A 125 -3.70 -13.46 7.24
N LEU A 126 -3.62 -12.61 6.20
CA LEU A 126 -2.39 -12.47 5.41
C LEU A 126 -1.21 -11.98 6.28
N LEU A 127 -1.45 -11.01 7.17
CA LEU A 127 -0.41 -10.44 8.02
C LEU A 127 0.07 -11.41 9.11
N ALA A 128 -0.81 -12.26 9.64
CA ALA A 128 -0.43 -13.36 10.53
C ALA A 128 0.55 -14.33 9.82
N ALA A 129 0.19 -14.77 8.61
CA ALA A 129 1.07 -15.62 7.79
C ALA A 129 2.38 -14.91 7.39
N ALA A 130 2.33 -13.60 7.10
CA ALA A 130 3.52 -12.83 6.75
C ALA A 130 4.47 -12.59 7.93
N ASN A 131 3.94 -12.33 9.13
CA ASN A 131 4.73 -12.26 10.35
C ASN A 131 5.39 -13.61 10.65
N ARG A 132 4.66 -14.73 10.52
CA ARG A 132 5.24 -16.08 10.65
C ARG A 132 6.37 -16.30 9.64
N ALA A 133 6.16 -15.99 8.36
CA ALA A 133 7.17 -16.14 7.32
C ALA A 133 8.43 -15.29 7.58
N VAL A 134 8.26 -14.03 7.97
CA VAL A 134 9.37 -13.13 8.32
C VAL A 134 10.12 -13.58 9.58
N HIS A 135 9.41 -14.10 10.59
CA HIS A 135 10.02 -14.68 11.79
C HIS A 135 10.84 -15.94 11.46
N GLN A 136 10.31 -16.87 10.66
CA GLN A 136 11.09 -18.03 10.21
C GLN A 136 12.31 -17.62 9.36
N ALA A 137 12.20 -16.55 8.56
CA ALA A 137 13.34 -15.99 7.83
C ALA A 137 14.41 -15.38 8.75
N ALA A 138 14.01 -14.60 9.75
CA ALA A 138 14.93 -13.99 10.71
C ALA A 138 15.73 -15.04 11.51
N HIS A 139 15.11 -16.17 11.85
CA HIS A 139 15.76 -17.27 12.57
C HIS A 139 16.43 -18.32 11.66
N ASN A 140 16.48 -18.12 10.34
CA ASN A 140 17.01 -19.08 9.35
C ASN A 140 16.32 -20.47 9.40
N ARG A 141 14.99 -20.47 9.61
CA ARG A 141 14.12 -21.66 9.74
C ARG A 141 13.02 -21.74 8.66
N MET A 142 13.16 -21.01 7.55
CA MET A 142 12.23 -21.12 6.43
C MET A 142 12.19 -22.56 5.90
N SER A 143 10.99 -23.07 5.62
CA SER A 143 10.81 -24.38 5.00
C SER A 143 10.98 -24.32 3.47
N THR A 144 10.83 -23.13 2.89
CA THR A 144 10.91 -22.87 1.44
C THR A 144 12.13 -22.05 1.05
N ARG A 145 12.35 -21.89 -0.27
CA ARG A 145 13.53 -21.21 -0.83
C ARG A 145 13.43 -19.68 -0.93
N SER A 146 12.25 -19.10 -0.73
CA SER A 146 12.06 -17.65 -0.81
C SER A 146 10.99 -17.18 0.17
N LEU A 147 11.10 -15.94 0.64
CA LEU A 147 10.13 -15.36 1.58
C LEU A 147 8.72 -15.25 0.97
N ALA A 148 8.63 -15.09 -0.35
CA ALA A 148 7.38 -15.17 -1.10
C ALA A 148 6.73 -16.57 -1.04
N ALA A 149 7.51 -17.64 -1.23
CA ALA A 149 7.01 -19.01 -1.06
C ALA A 149 6.69 -19.33 0.40
N GLU A 150 7.47 -18.79 1.36
CA GLU A 150 7.26 -18.99 2.79
C GLU A 150 5.96 -18.34 3.28
N LEU A 151 5.55 -17.22 2.69
CA LEU A 151 4.24 -16.60 2.93
C LEU A 151 3.09 -17.50 2.47
N ILE A 152 3.16 -18.04 1.25
CA ILE A 152 2.13 -18.96 0.72
C ILE A 152 2.09 -20.26 1.55
N TYR A 153 3.26 -20.79 1.92
CA TYR A 153 3.37 -21.91 2.84
C TYR A 153 2.79 -21.58 4.23
N SER A 154 2.99 -20.37 4.74
CA SER A 154 2.49 -19.96 6.05
C SER A 154 0.97 -19.77 6.11
N LEU A 155 0.31 -19.46 4.98
CA LEU A 155 -1.16 -19.41 4.92
C LEU A 155 -1.80 -20.79 5.11
N SER A 156 -1.15 -21.87 4.67
CA SER A 156 -1.72 -23.21 4.78
C SER A 156 -1.66 -23.76 6.20
N PRO A 157 -2.72 -24.39 6.74
CA PRO A 157 -2.65 -25.10 8.01
C PRO A 157 -1.82 -26.40 7.91
N THR A 158 -1.60 -26.96 6.71
CA THR A 158 -0.90 -28.24 6.52
C THR A 158 0.61 -28.08 6.36
N ARG A 159 1.40 -28.98 6.95
CA ARG A 159 2.88 -28.99 6.87
C ARG A 159 3.43 -29.35 5.47
N ASN A 160 2.56 -29.73 4.53
CA ASN A 160 2.93 -30.12 3.18
C ASN A 160 3.20 -28.90 2.30
N ILE A 161 4.47 -28.64 1.99
CA ILE A 161 4.89 -27.47 1.21
C ILE A 161 4.24 -27.46 -0.18
N SER A 162 4.30 -28.57 -0.92
CA SER A 162 3.79 -28.66 -2.29
C SER A 162 2.28 -28.41 -2.37
N GLU A 163 1.53 -29.01 -1.45
CA GLU A 163 0.08 -28.80 -1.32
C GLU A 163 -0.26 -27.36 -0.90
N SER A 164 0.51 -26.78 0.03
CA SER A 164 0.32 -25.38 0.45
C SER A 164 0.47 -24.42 -0.74
N LEU A 165 1.50 -24.62 -1.56
CA LEU A 165 1.76 -23.84 -2.77
C LEU A 165 0.69 -24.05 -3.84
N LEU A 166 0.21 -25.28 -4.03
CA LEU A 166 -0.87 -25.59 -4.98
C LEU A 166 -2.22 -25.00 -4.57
N ASN A 167 -2.55 -25.08 -3.29
CA ASN A 167 -3.84 -24.63 -2.75
C ASN A 167 -3.91 -23.10 -2.74
N PHE A 168 -2.98 -22.43 -2.05
CA PHE A 168 -3.01 -20.97 -1.85
C PHE A 168 -2.36 -20.18 -2.98
N GLY A 169 -1.33 -20.73 -3.63
CA GLY A 169 -0.72 -20.12 -4.80
C GLY A 169 -1.66 -20.14 -6.00
N ILE A 170 -1.38 -19.30 -7.00
CA ILE A 170 -2.12 -19.30 -8.25
C ILE A 170 -2.04 -20.64 -8.98
N SER A 171 -3.15 -21.04 -9.59
CA SER A 171 -3.27 -22.18 -10.49
C SER A 171 -3.97 -21.76 -11.78
N ASP A 172 -4.00 -22.63 -12.79
CA ASP A 172 -4.82 -22.38 -13.99
C ASP A 172 -6.29 -22.08 -13.60
N GLY A 173 -6.91 -21.18 -14.36
CA GLY A 173 -8.25 -20.63 -14.05
C GLY A 173 -8.35 -19.60 -12.91
N SER A 174 -7.26 -19.21 -12.23
CA SER A 174 -7.34 -18.22 -11.11
C SER A 174 -7.56 -16.78 -11.60
N GLU A 175 -8.77 -16.22 -11.50
CA GLU A 175 -9.03 -14.86 -12.00
C GLU A 175 -8.66 -13.72 -11.02
N ASN A 176 -8.66 -14.02 -9.72
CA ASN A 176 -8.57 -13.03 -8.63
C ASN A 176 -7.33 -13.27 -7.77
N LEU A 177 -6.40 -12.31 -7.77
CA LEU A 177 -5.07 -12.47 -7.21
C LEU A 177 -4.75 -11.43 -6.13
N ILE A 178 -4.25 -11.88 -4.98
CA ILE A 178 -3.51 -11.06 -4.03
C ILE A 178 -2.02 -11.18 -4.38
N VAL A 179 -1.37 -10.05 -4.54
CA VAL A 179 0.05 -9.95 -4.92
C VAL A 179 0.81 -9.30 -3.78
N CYS A 180 1.73 -10.05 -3.15
CA CYS A 180 2.55 -9.57 -2.06
C CYS A 180 4.03 -9.55 -2.45
N ILE A 181 4.71 -8.43 -2.19
CA ILE A 181 6.14 -8.27 -2.45
C ILE A 181 6.83 -7.77 -1.18
N PHE A 182 7.85 -8.49 -0.75
CA PHE A 182 8.70 -8.10 0.37
C PHE A 182 9.74 -7.06 -0.07
N ASP A 183 10.05 -6.15 0.85
CA ASP A 183 11.03 -5.08 0.72
C ASP A 183 10.79 -4.15 -0.48
N ASP A 184 9.51 -3.80 -0.70
CA ASP A 184 9.08 -2.82 -1.72
C ASP A 184 8.38 -1.58 -1.12
N ALA A 185 8.96 -1.01 -0.06
CA ALA A 185 8.52 0.26 0.52
C ALA A 185 8.32 1.36 -0.54
N LYS A 186 9.16 1.38 -1.59
CA LYS A 186 9.11 2.36 -2.69
C LYS A 186 8.12 2.01 -3.81
N GLY A 187 7.48 0.84 -3.81
CA GLY A 187 6.53 0.42 -4.84
C GLY A 187 7.13 0.14 -6.22
N SER A 188 8.46 0.15 -6.33
CA SER A 188 9.18 -0.01 -7.59
C SER A 188 9.16 -1.43 -8.13
N LYS A 189 9.15 -2.45 -7.26
CA LYS A 189 8.98 -3.85 -7.69
C LYS A 189 7.53 -4.07 -8.16
N MET A 190 6.56 -3.58 -7.38
CA MET A 190 5.13 -3.69 -7.68
C MET A 190 4.74 -3.00 -9.00
N VAL A 191 5.26 -1.80 -9.29
CA VAL A 191 4.99 -1.10 -10.56
C VAL A 191 5.62 -1.79 -11.77
N LYS A 192 6.70 -2.58 -11.60
CA LYS A 192 7.23 -3.45 -12.66
C LYS A 192 6.31 -4.66 -12.85
N LEU A 193 5.94 -5.34 -11.77
CA LEU A 193 5.08 -6.52 -11.80
C LEU A 193 3.67 -6.21 -12.34
N SER A 194 3.07 -5.08 -11.96
CA SER A 194 1.75 -4.66 -12.44
C SER A 194 1.67 -4.41 -13.95
N LYS A 195 2.80 -4.25 -14.64
CA LYS A 195 2.85 -4.18 -16.12
C LYS A 195 2.84 -5.56 -16.78
N LYS A 196 3.22 -6.61 -16.04
CA LYS A 196 3.21 -8.01 -16.49
C LYS A 196 1.85 -8.68 -16.26
N ILE A 197 1.08 -8.23 -15.27
CA ILE A 197 -0.25 -8.78 -14.95
C ILE A 197 -1.29 -8.21 -15.94
N LYS A 198 -1.89 -9.07 -16.76
CA LYS A 198 -2.99 -8.72 -17.68
C LYS A 198 -4.32 -8.84 -16.93
N GLY A 199 -4.58 -7.92 -16.01
CA GLY A 199 -5.81 -7.83 -15.21
C GLY A 199 -6.03 -6.43 -14.62
N LYS A 200 -7.10 -6.24 -13.85
CA LYS A 200 -7.49 -4.94 -13.29
C LYS A 200 -7.03 -4.82 -11.82
N PRO A 201 -6.19 -3.84 -11.44
CA PRO A 201 -5.91 -3.57 -10.03
C PRO A 201 -7.15 -2.96 -9.36
N VAL A 202 -7.56 -3.52 -8.23
CA VAL A 202 -8.73 -3.07 -7.45
C VAL A 202 -8.32 -2.43 -6.11
N LYS A 203 -9.25 -1.71 -5.48
CA LYS A 203 -9.06 -1.22 -4.11
C LYS A 203 -9.17 -2.37 -3.11
N PHE A 204 -8.50 -2.21 -1.97
CA PHE A 204 -8.58 -3.16 -0.85
C PHE A 204 -10.01 -3.42 -0.35
N ASP A 205 -10.89 -2.45 -0.48
CA ASP A 205 -12.29 -2.56 -0.03
C ASP A 205 -13.03 -3.72 -0.74
N LYS A 206 -12.64 -4.03 -1.99
CA LYS A 206 -13.16 -5.17 -2.76
C LYS A 206 -12.61 -6.54 -2.34
N TRP A 207 -11.60 -6.60 -1.48
CA TRP A 207 -10.98 -7.89 -1.10
C TRP A 207 -12.01 -8.85 -0.53
N MET A 208 -12.81 -8.40 0.44
CA MET A 208 -13.79 -9.23 1.13
C MET A 208 -14.92 -9.70 0.20
N GLU A 209 -15.20 -8.97 -0.89
CA GLU A 209 -16.16 -9.36 -1.94
C GLU A 209 -15.70 -10.60 -2.73
N LEU A 210 -14.38 -10.89 -2.76
CA LEU A 210 -13.78 -11.98 -3.54
C LEU A 210 -13.68 -13.30 -2.76
N VAL A 211 -14.00 -13.30 -1.46
CA VAL A 211 -13.75 -14.41 -0.54
C VAL A 211 -14.75 -15.56 -0.75
N HIS A 212 -14.25 -16.77 -1.02
CA HIS A 212 -15.08 -17.96 -1.20
C HIS A 212 -15.11 -18.82 0.07
N TYR A 213 -15.95 -18.42 1.02
CA TYR A 213 -16.16 -19.11 2.31
C TYR A 213 -16.32 -20.64 2.23
N PRO A 214 -17.03 -21.24 1.24
CA PRO A 214 -17.11 -22.69 1.12
C PRO A 214 -15.77 -23.39 0.83
N SER A 215 -14.84 -22.73 0.11
CA SER A 215 -13.48 -23.26 -0.08
C SER A 215 -12.66 -23.13 1.19
N ILE A 216 -12.71 -21.97 1.85
CA ILE A 216 -12.00 -21.71 3.12
C ILE A 216 -12.43 -22.71 4.19
N LYS A 217 -13.74 -22.99 4.29
CA LYS A 217 -14.30 -24.01 5.19
C LYS A 217 -13.65 -25.38 5.01
N LYS A 218 -13.50 -25.84 3.76
CA LYS A 218 -12.87 -27.12 3.45
C LYS A 218 -11.36 -27.09 3.76
N LEU A 219 -10.70 -26.01 3.39
CA LEU A 219 -9.24 -25.85 3.46
C LEU A 219 -8.71 -25.76 4.90
N TYR A 220 -9.44 -25.09 5.80
CA TYR A 220 -9.13 -24.99 7.24
C TYR A 220 -9.99 -25.92 8.11
N ASN A 221 -10.68 -26.89 7.51
CA ASN A 221 -11.54 -27.88 8.19
C ASN A 221 -12.54 -27.27 9.21
N LEU A 222 -13.16 -26.14 8.85
CA LEU A 222 -14.03 -25.36 9.74
C LEU A 222 -15.44 -25.94 9.82
N LYS A 223 -16.08 -25.80 10.98
CA LYS A 223 -17.50 -26.15 11.15
C LYS A 223 -18.40 -25.06 10.54
N SER A 224 -19.68 -25.37 10.37
CA SER A 224 -20.67 -24.40 9.88
C SER A 224 -20.95 -23.27 10.89
N SER A 225 -20.67 -23.49 12.17
CA SER A 225 -20.70 -22.49 13.24
C SER A 225 -19.61 -21.43 13.05
N ASP A 226 -18.40 -21.89 12.75
CA ASP A 226 -17.18 -21.07 12.83
C ASP A 226 -17.17 -19.99 11.75
N LEU A 227 -17.75 -20.29 10.58
CA LEU A 227 -17.99 -19.32 9.50
C LEU A 227 -18.94 -18.16 9.87
N LYS A 228 -19.69 -18.30 10.97
CA LYS A 228 -20.61 -17.27 11.49
C LYS A 228 -20.09 -16.62 12.77
N SER A 229 -18.93 -17.05 13.29
CA SER A 229 -18.31 -16.42 14.45
C SER A 229 -17.65 -15.11 14.04
N GLU A 230 -17.66 -14.14 14.95
CA GLU A 230 -16.83 -12.95 14.84
C GLU A 230 -15.33 -13.32 14.89
N ASP A 231 -15.00 -14.43 15.58
CA ASP A 231 -13.64 -14.96 15.75
C ASP A 231 -13.10 -15.75 14.53
N LEU A 232 -13.77 -15.75 13.37
CA LEU A 232 -13.35 -16.54 12.20
C LEU A 232 -11.88 -16.27 11.80
N CYS A 233 -11.49 -15.00 11.83
CA CYS A 233 -10.11 -14.57 11.55
C CYS A 233 -9.11 -15.10 12.58
N ASP A 234 -9.49 -15.16 13.85
CA ASP A 234 -8.64 -15.67 14.94
C ASP A 234 -8.54 -17.19 14.93
N ILE A 235 -9.62 -17.91 14.61
CA ILE A 235 -9.60 -19.37 14.40
C ILE A 235 -8.62 -19.73 13.28
N ILE A 236 -8.65 -18.99 12.16
CA ILE A 236 -7.74 -19.20 11.03
C ILE A 236 -6.29 -18.81 11.40
N ALA A 237 -6.09 -17.66 12.07
CA ALA A 237 -4.76 -17.22 12.51
C ALA A 237 -4.13 -18.20 13.51
N ASN A 238 -4.94 -18.78 14.41
CA ASN A 238 -4.51 -19.83 15.33
C ASN A 238 -4.00 -21.06 14.57
N GLN A 239 -4.71 -21.55 13.55
CA GLN A 239 -4.23 -22.67 12.73
C GLN A 239 -2.93 -22.37 11.98
N ILE A 240 -2.77 -21.14 11.48
CA ILE A 240 -1.53 -20.67 10.81
C ILE A 240 -0.34 -20.70 11.77
N VAL A 241 -0.52 -20.24 13.02
CA VAL A 241 0.54 -20.18 14.03
C VAL A 241 0.80 -21.56 14.66
N SER A 242 -0.24 -22.35 14.92
CA SER A 242 -0.14 -23.67 15.55
C SER A 242 0.38 -24.78 14.63
N LYS A 243 0.59 -24.49 13.33
CA LYS A 243 1.09 -25.41 12.29
C LYS A 243 2.36 -26.22 12.66
N ASP A 244 3.20 -25.66 13.50
CA ASP A 244 4.45 -26.28 13.97
C ASP A 244 4.35 -26.96 15.34
N LEU A 245 3.19 -26.88 16.00
CA LEU A 245 2.93 -27.57 17.26
C LEU A 245 2.65 -29.05 16.98
N VAL A 246 3.56 -29.91 17.43
CA VAL A 246 3.33 -31.35 17.56
C VAL A 246 2.84 -31.60 18.98
N TYR A 247 1.65 -32.20 19.11
CA TYR A 247 1.07 -32.68 20.35
C TYR A 247 1.29 -34.20 20.48
#